data_AF-A0A850SR06-F1
#
_entry.id   AF-A0A850SR06-F1
#
_cell.length_a   1.000
_cell.length_b   1.000
_cell.length_c   1.000
_cell.angle_alpha   90.00
_cell.angle_beta   90.00
_cell.angle_gamma   90.00
#
_symmetry.space_group_name_H-M   'P 1'
#
loop_
_entity.id
_entity.type
_entity.pdbx_description
1 polymer ?
#
loop_
_entity_poly.entity_id
_entity_poly.type
_entity_poly.pdbx_seq_one_letter_code
_entity_poly.pdbx_strand_id
1 'polypeptide(L)' 'MRVAYLTNRYPSISHSFIRREIEALERAGVGVARFTVRISEHGSIADEDRREAEKTRRIVGAGAP' A
#
# COMPACT_ATOMS: atom_id res chain seq x y z
N MET A 1 10.34 1.59 -15.87
CA MET A 1 9.95 2.72 -15.00
C MET A 1 9.57 2.17 -13.62
N ARG A 2 9.82 2.91 -12.53
CA ARG A 2 9.41 2.52 -11.17
C ARG A 2 8.65 3.66 -10.50
N VAL A 3 7.57 3.33 -9.80
CA VAL A 3 6.67 4.29 -9.13
C VAL A 3 6.59 3.94 -7.65
N ALA A 4 6.59 4.95 -6.79
CA ALA A 4 6.43 4.78 -5.35
C ALA A 4 5.17 5.50 -4.86
N TYR A 5 4.29 4.77 -4.18
CA TYR A 5 3.14 5.35 -3.48
C TYR A 5 3.55 5.58 -2.02
N LEU A 6 3.37 6.82 -1.54
CA LEU A 6 3.57 7.19 -0.14
C LEU A 6 2.28 7.77 0.41
N THR A 7 1.79 7.20 1.50
CA THR A 7 0.57 7.63 2.17
C THR A 7 0.78 7.76 3.68
N ASN A 8 -0.02 8.58 4.35
CA ASN A 8 0.03 8.63 5.81
C ASN A 8 -0.51 7.33 6.44
N ARG A 9 -1.65 6.82 5.93
CA ARG A 9 -2.30 5.59 6.39
C ARG A 9 -2.76 4.72 5.22
N TYR A 10 -2.33 3.47 5.19
CA TYR A 10 -2.71 2.53 4.12
C TYR A 10 -2.49 1.07 4.55
N PRO A 11 -3.27 0.11 4.00
CA PRO A 11 -4.48 0.26 3.17
C PRO A 11 -5.72 0.64 3.98
N SER A 12 -6.73 1.26 3.34
CA SER A 12 -8.02 1.62 3.97
C SER A 12 -9.17 1.37 3.00
N ILE A 13 -10.39 1.14 3.50
CA ILE A 13 -11.60 0.85 2.70
C ILE A 13 -11.88 1.97 1.68
N SER A 14 -11.64 3.23 2.04
CA SER A 14 -11.78 4.38 1.15
C SER A 14 -10.66 4.48 0.10
N HIS A 15 -9.58 3.70 0.23
CA HIS A 15 -8.41 3.74 -0.65
C HIS A 15 -8.44 2.68 -1.77
N SER A 16 -9.62 2.15 -2.09
CA SER A 16 -9.79 1.19 -3.20
C SER A 16 -9.30 1.73 -4.55
N PHE A 17 -9.37 3.05 -4.77
CA PHE A 17 -8.80 3.69 -5.97
C PHE A 17 -7.28 3.46 -6.07
N ILE A 18 -6.53 3.72 -4.98
CA ILE A 18 -5.08 3.53 -4.93
C ILE A 18 -4.72 2.06 -5.22
N ARG A 19 -5.46 1.11 -4.62
CA ARG A 19 -5.24 -0.31 -4.87
C ARG A 19 -5.45 -0.67 -6.35
N ARG A 20 -6.57 -0.26 -6.94
CA ARG A 20 -6.91 -0.55 -8.34
C ARG A 20 -5.91 0.04 -9.33
N GLU A 21 -5.44 1.25 -9.06
CA GLU A 21 -4.42 1.92 -9.86
C GLU A 21 -3.09 1.17 -9.80
N ILE A 22 -2.64 0.79 -8.60
CA ILE A 22 -1.43 0.00 -8.40
C ILE A 22 -1.52 -1.33 -9.15
N GLU A 23 -2.63 -2.06 -9.03
CA GLU A 23 -2.83 -3.32 -9.74
C GLU A 23 -2.78 -3.13 -11.27
N ALA A 24 -3.34 -2.03 -11.79
CA ALA A 24 -3.27 -1.72 -13.21
C ALA A 24 -1.84 -1.43 -13.67
N LEU A 25 -1.06 -0.68 -12.87
CA LEU A 25 0.35 -0.41 -13.13
C LEU A 25 1.20 -1.69 -13.09
N GLU A 26 0.98 -2.56 -12.11
CA GLU A 26 1.67 -3.85 -12.01
C GLU A 26 1.33 -4.75 -13.21
N ARG A 27 0.06 -4.81 -13.64
CA ARG A 27 -0.34 -5.53 -14.87
C ARG A 27 0.31 -4.97 -16.13
N ALA A 28 0.59 -3.66 -16.17
CA ALA A 28 1.32 -3.01 -17.25
C ALA A 28 2.85 -3.21 -17.17
N GLY A 29 3.34 -4.01 -16.20
CA GLY A 29 4.77 -4.28 -16.02
C GLY A 29 5.54 -3.16 -15.32
N VAL A 30 4.86 -2.18 -14.72
CA VAL A 30 5.50 -1.11 -13.94
C VAL A 30 5.83 -1.64 -12.55
N GLY A 31 7.09 -1.44 -12.12
CA GLY A 31 7.49 -1.78 -10.76
C GLY A 31 6.91 -0.77 -9.77
N VAL A 32 6.08 -1.23 -8.83
CA VAL A 32 5.44 -0.37 -7.83
C VAL A 32 5.95 -0.68 -6.43
N ALA A 33 6.43 0.34 -5.73
CA ALA A 33 6.74 0.29 -4.31
C ALA A 33 5.66 1.01 -3.50
N ARG A 34 5.28 0.47 -2.35
CA ARG A 34 4.18 0.96 -1.52
C ARG A 34 4.69 1.27 -0.13
N PHE A 35 4.48 2.50 0.32
CA PHE A 35 4.93 2.97 1.61
C PHE A 35 3.81 3.64 2.39
N THR A 36 3.81 3.39 3.70
CA THR A 36 2.89 4.08 4.60
C THR A 36 3.54 4.49 5.91
N VAL A 37 3.11 5.60 6.49
CA VAL A 37 3.63 6.07 7.79
C VAL A 37 3.01 5.29 8.95
N ARG A 38 1.74 4.89 8.83
CA ARG A 38 0.98 4.12 9.81
C ARG A 38 0.08 3.11 9.09
N ILE A 39 -0.16 1.95 9.70
CA ILE A 39 -1.22 1.06 9.22
C ILE A 39 -2.56 1.69 9.57
N SER A 40 -3.57 1.52 8.71
CA SER A 40 -4.92 2.00 9.02
C SER A 40 -5.51 1.23 10.20
N GLU A 41 -6.11 1.96 11.14
CA GLU A 41 -6.70 1.38 12.37
C GLU A 41 -8.12 0.87 12.15
N HIS A 42 -8.78 1.32 11.09
CA HIS A 42 -10.09 0.84 10.66
C HIS A 42 -9.82 -0.40 9.82
N GLY A 43 -9.89 -1.56 10.48
CA GLY A 43 -9.33 -2.83 10.04
C GLY A 43 -9.62 -3.18 8.58
N SER A 44 -8.65 -3.82 7.92
CA SER A 44 -8.83 -4.45 6.62
C SER A 44 -9.98 -5.45 6.70
N ILE A 45 -11.17 -5.05 6.23
CA ILE A 45 -12.37 -5.90 6.23
C ILE A 45 -12.27 -6.92 5.08
N ALA A 46 -11.73 -6.52 3.94
CA ALA A 46 -11.59 -7.38 2.76
C ALA A 46 -10.22 -8.10 2.73
N ASP A 47 -10.21 -9.32 2.20
CA ASP A 47 -8.97 -10.08 2.00
C ASP A 47 -7.98 -9.37 1.07
N GLU A 48 -8.49 -8.58 0.12
CA GLU A 48 -7.67 -7.73 -0.76
C GLU A 48 -6.89 -6.67 0.01
N ASP A 49 -7.54 -6.02 0.99
CA ASP A 49 -6.87 -5.01 1.82
C ASP A 49 -5.80 -5.66 2.70
N ARG A 50 -6.00 -6.91 3.14
CA ARG A 50 -5.00 -7.66 3.90
C ARG A 50 -3.77 -8.00 3.04
N ARG A 51 -4.00 -8.51 1.82
CA ARG A 51 -2.92 -8.79 0.85
C ARG A 51 -2.16 -7.53 0.47
N GLU A 52 -2.86 -6.41 0.34
CA GLU A 52 -2.24 -5.13 0.01
C GLU A 52 -1.43 -4.56 1.19
N ALA A 53 -1.87 -4.82 2.43
CA ALA A 53 -1.11 -4.47 3.63
C ALA A 53 0.21 -5.24 3.70
N GLU A 54 0.22 -6.53 3.35
CA GLU A 54 1.44 -7.36 3.31
C GLU A 54 2.48 -6.83 2.31
N LYS A 55 2.04 -6.23 1.20
CA LYS A 55 2.91 -5.62 0.19
C LYS A 55 3.37 -4.21 0.56
N THR A 56 2.75 -3.58 1.56
CA THR A 56 3.00 -2.19 1.93
C THR A 56 4.04 -2.09 3.03
N ARG A 57 5.13 -1.37 2.76
CA ARG A 57 6.17 -1.12 3.75
C ARG A 57 5.81 0.04 4.67
N ARG A 58 5.68 -0.24 5.96
CA ARG A 58 5.53 0.79 6.99
C ARG A 58 6.88 1.49 7.25
N ILE A 59 6.87 2.82 7.27
CA ILE A 59 8.08 3.66 7.47
C ILE A 59 8.40 3.83 8.96
N VAL A 60 7.42 4.17 9.79
CA VAL A 60 7.69 4.42 11.22
C VAL A 60 7.74 3.11 11.99
N GLY A 61 8.79 2.94 12.80
CA GLY A 61 9.11 1.69 13.48
C GLY A 61 9.98 0.74 12.65
N ALA A 62 10.24 1.06 11.38
CA ALA A 62 11.35 0.48 10.62
C ALA A 62 12.59 1.35 10.86
N GLY A 63 13.18 1.23 12.06
CA GLY A 63 14.39 1.97 12.41
C GLY A 63 15.51 1.75 11.38
N ALA A 64 16.29 2.80 11.11
CA ALA A 64 17.59 2.64 10.47
C ALA A 64 18.50 1.79 11.38
N PRO A 65 19.38 0.94 10.82
CA PRO A 65 20.32 0.15 11.60
C PRO A 65 21.26 1.03 12.45
#